data_AF-A0A6L3A4P5-F1
#
_entry.id   AF-A0A6L3A4P5-F1
#
_cell.length_a   1.000
_cell.length_b   1.000
_cell.length_c   1.000
_cell.angle_alpha   90.00
_cell.angle_beta   90.00
_cell.angle_gamma   90.00
#
_symmetry.space_group_name_H-M   'P 1'
#
loop_
_entity.id
_entity.type
_entity.pdbx_description
1 polymer ?
#
loop_
_entity_poly.entity_id
_entity_poly.type
_entity_poly.pdbx_seq_one_letter_code
_entity_poly.pdbx_strand_id
1 'polypeptide(L)'
;MGAAVADRACELAQQEEGFATRAMSGNRDRIPTGAVRSCGGACFMHTFLGFLILVTGGVSGLYAWNPRWFGVDAESAAQRPWRRLGAAICTVVAVMFFLGAILLDEGTKPSAYVGFWSVLLGLVFWVLMLALKDMRFTIKQYHEERARLREGLRGRDRGRENEDDADGSG
;
A
#
# COMPACT_ATOMS: atom_id res chain seq x y z
N MET A 1 25.12 -30.42 -3.49
CA MET A 1 26.55 -30.43 -3.11
C MET A 1 27.11 -29.06 -2.69
N GLY A 2 26.46 -27.92 -2.96
CA GLY A 2 26.97 -26.60 -2.58
C GLY A 2 26.84 -26.19 -1.10
N ALA A 3 25.87 -26.73 -0.35
CA ALA A 3 25.63 -26.34 1.04
C ALA A 3 26.76 -26.78 2.01
N ALA A 4 27.40 -27.91 1.75
CA ALA A 4 28.49 -28.43 2.59
C ALA A 4 29.82 -27.66 2.43
N VAL A 5 29.97 -26.89 1.35
CA VAL A 5 31.17 -26.08 1.12
C VAL A 5 31.09 -24.74 1.86
N ALA A 6 29.87 -24.21 2.05
CA ALA A 6 29.66 -22.96 2.80
C ALA A 6 29.96 -23.11 4.30
N ASP A 7 29.59 -24.25 4.90
CA ASP A 7 29.84 -24.51 6.33
C ASP A 7 31.34 -24.57 6.66
N ARG A 8 32.14 -25.22 5.80
CA ARG A 8 33.61 -25.31 6.01
C ARG A 8 34.33 -23.97 5.82
N ALA A 9 33.82 -23.10 4.95
CA ALA A 9 34.38 -21.76 4.80
C ALA A 9 34.11 -20.88 6.03
N CYS A 10 32.98 -21.11 6.71
CA CYS A 10 32.61 -20.39 7.94
C CYS A 10 33.48 -20.82 9.13
N GLU A 11 33.77 -22.12 9.29
CA GLU A 11 34.64 -22.63 10.36
C GLU A 11 36.09 -22.11 10.26
N LEU A 12 36.64 -21.98 9.04
CA LEU A 12 38.00 -21.48 8.85
C LEU A 12 38.13 -19.99 9.16
N ALA A 13 37.08 -19.19 8.93
CA ALA A 13 37.09 -17.77 9.28
C ALA A 13 37.04 -17.54 10.81
N GLN A 14 36.34 -18.39 11.56
CA GLN A 14 36.30 -18.31 13.02
C GLN A 14 37.62 -18.72 13.69
N GLN A 15 38.44 -19.54 13.03
CA GLN A 15 39.67 -20.05 13.63
C GLN A 15 40.82 -19.02 13.63
N GLU A 16 40.88 -18.09 12.66
CA GLU A 16 41.89 -17.03 12.65
C GLU A 16 41.63 -15.95 13.71
N GLU A 17 40.37 -15.63 14.02
CA GLU A 17 40.05 -14.59 15.02
C GLU A 17 40.36 -15.03 16.47
N GLY A 18 40.36 -16.34 16.72
CA GLY A 18 40.70 -16.90 18.04
C GLY A 18 42.19 -16.85 18.39
N PHE A 19 43.08 -16.72 17.40
CA PHE A 19 44.53 -16.71 17.64
C PHE A 19 45.06 -15.29 17.93
N ALA A 20 44.45 -14.25 17.35
CA ALA A 20 44.86 -12.86 17.58
C ALA A 20 44.48 -12.34 18.99
N THR A 21 43.45 -12.90 19.62
CA THR A 21 42.94 -12.42 20.92
C THR A 21 43.75 -12.90 22.12
N ARG A 22 44.60 -13.93 21.99
CA ARG A 22 45.37 -14.48 23.12
C ARG A 22 46.70 -13.77 23.39
N ALA A 23 47.20 -12.98 22.45
CA ALA A 23 48.47 -12.26 22.61
C ALA A 23 48.32 -10.85 23.25
N MET A 24 47.10 -10.36 23.48
CA MET A 24 46.85 -9.02 24.06
C MET A 24 46.27 -9.04 25.48
N SER A 25 46.55 -10.09 26.25
CA SER A 25 46.18 -10.19 27.68
C SER A 25 47.12 -9.40 28.61
N GLY A 26 47.55 -8.21 28.20
CA GLY A 26 48.51 -7.38 28.93
C GLY A 26 48.14 -5.91 29.09
N ASN A 27 46.92 -5.49 28.70
CA ASN A 27 46.54 -4.08 28.84
C ASN A 27 45.02 -3.93 29.05
N ARG A 28 44.62 -4.00 30.32
CA ARG A 28 43.23 -4.20 30.77
C ARG A 28 42.48 -2.90 31.07
N ASP A 29 42.77 -1.80 30.36
CA ASP A 29 42.20 -0.47 30.67
C ASP A 29 41.64 0.34 29.47
N ARG A 30 41.34 -0.31 28.33
CA ARG A 30 40.50 0.32 27.29
C ARG A 30 39.40 -0.65 26.89
N ILE A 31 38.20 -0.40 27.40
CA ILE A 31 36.98 -0.94 26.82
C ILE A 31 36.46 0.11 25.82
N PRO A 32 36.77 0.02 24.52
CA PRO A 32 35.94 0.66 23.52
C PRO A 32 34.66 -0.18 23.39
N THR A 33 33.62 0.22 24.11
CA THR A 33 32.22 -0.12 23.78
C THR A 33 31.84 0.61 22.48
N GLY A 34 32.50 0.26 21.40
CA GLY A 34 32.41 0.96 20.13
C GLY A 34 32.09 0.00 19.00
N ALA A 35 30.85 0.08 18.52
CA ALA A 35 30.48 -0.29 17.16
C ALA A 35 30.55 -1.78 16.79
N VAL A 36 29.72 -2.61 17.42
CA VAL A 36 29.15 -3.74 16.66
C VAL A 36 28.19 -3.13 15.64
N ARG A 37 28.73 -2.91 14.43
CA ARG A 37 28.02 -2.41 13.25
C ARG A 37 26.81 -3.29 12.96
N SER A 38 25.63 -2.84 13.40
CA SER A 38 24.34 -3.25 12.86
C SER A 38 24.16 -2.66 11.46
N CYS A 39 25.01 -3.04 10.50
CA CYS A 39 24.93 -2.59 9.10
C CYS A 39 24.00 -3.47 8.25
N GLY A 40 23.58 -4.64 8.77
CA GLY A 40 22.71 -5.57 8.02
C GLY A 40 21.25 -5.10 7.93
N GLY A 41 20.72 -4.47 8.99
CA GLY A 41 19.30 -4.09 9.06
C GLY A 41 18.91 -2.97 8.10
N ALA A 42 19.77 -1.94 7.96
CA ALA A 42 19.52 -0.80 7.10
C ALA A 42 19.48 -1.19 5.60
N CYS A 43 20.38 -2.09 5.18
CA CYS A 43 20.40 -2.57 3.79
C CYS A 43 19.17 -3.43 3.47
N PHE A 44 18.71 -4.25 4.41
CA PHE A 44 17.54 -5.11 4.21
C PHE A 44 16.22 -4.31 4.18
N MET A 45 16.12 -3.26 4.99
CA MET A 45 14.95 -2.38 4.97
C MET A 45 14.82 -1.62 3.65
N HIS A 46 15.91 -1.12 3.07
CA HIS A 46 15.86 -0.38 1.80
C HIS A 46 15.48 -1.26 0.59
N THR A 47 15.99 -2.50 0.51
CA THR A 47 15.60 -3.42 -0.57
C THR A 47 14.14 -3.87 -0.45
N PHE A 48 13.68 -4.14 0.77
CA PHE A 48 12.28 -4.52 1.01
C PHE A 48 11.31 -3.36 0.72
N LEU A 49 11.67 -2.13 1.12
CA LEU A 49 10.90 -0.93 0.79
C LEU A 49 10.84 -0.71 -0.73
N GLY A 50 11.98 -0.78 -1.43
CA GLY A 50 12.03 -0.59 -2.89
C GLY A 50 11.18 -1.61 -3.65
N PHE A 51 11.17 -2.87 -3.18
CA PHE A 51 10.29 -3.90 -3.73
C PHE A 51 8.80 -3.57 -3.52
N LEU A 52 8.43 -3.11 -2.32
CA LEU A 52 7.06 -2.66 -2.03
C LEU A 52 6.60 -1.51 -2.93
N ILE A 53 7.48 -0.55 -3.26
CA ILE A 53 7.18 0.53 -4.23
C ILE A 53 6.95 -0.04 -5.62
N LEU A 54 7.83 -0.93 -6.07
CA LEU A 54 7.74 -1.53 -7.41
C LEU A 54 6.44 -2.32 -7.55
N VAL A 55 6.05 -3.05 -6.49
CA VAL A 55 4.81 -3.81 -6.47
C VAL A 55 3.59 -2.88 -6.38
N THR A 56 3.54 -1.92 -5.46
CA THR A 56 2.37 -1.04 -5.30
C THR A 56 2.22 -0.05 -6.46
N GLY A 57 3.32 0.54 -6.93
CA GLY A 57 3.37 1.38 -8.12
C GLY A 57 3.08 0.59 -9.39
N GLY A 58 3.64 -0.62 -9.51
CA GLY A 58 3.35 -1.55 -10.60
C GLY A 58 1.88 -1.94 -10.65
N VAL A 59 1.31 -2.34 -9.51
CA VAL A 59 -0.12 -2.69 -9.38
C VAL A 59 -1.01 -1.48 -9.67
N SER A 60 -0.66 -0.28 -9.18
CA SER A 60 -1.41 0.95 -9.45
C SER A 60 -1.35 1.35 -10.93
N GLY A 61 -0.18 1.22 -11.56
CA GLY A 61 -0.01 1.45 -13.00
C GLY A 61 -0.76 0.41 -13.84
N LEU A 62 -0.72 -0.86 -13.43
CA LEU A 62 -1.49 -1.94 -14.05
C LEU A 62 -3.00 -1.69 -13.92
N TYR A 63 -3.44 -1.16 -12.76
CA TYR A 63 -4.82 -0.76 -12.51
C TYR A 63 -5.28 0.35 -13.45
N ALA A 64 -4.41 1.34 -13.70
CA ALA A 64 -4.69 2.43 -14.62
C ALA A 64 -4.68 1.98 -16.09
N TRP A 65 -3.83 1.01 -16.44
CA TRP A 65 -3.70 0.49 -17.80
C TRP A 65 -4.84 -0.47 -18.18
N ASN A 66 -5.32 -1.28 -17.23
CA ASN A 66 -6.25 -2.37 -17.53
C ASN A 66 -7.42 -2.46 -16.53
N PRO A 67 -8.40 -1.53 -16.56
CA PRO A 67 -9.55 -1.53 -15.65
C PRO A 67 -10.42 -2.79 -15.77
N ARG A 68 -10.34 -3.50 -16.90
CA ARG A 68 -11.09 -4.74 -17.18
C ARG A 68 -10.79 -5.89 -16.22
N TRP A 69 -9.57 -5.98 -15.68
CA TRP A 69 -9.17 -7.09 -14.80
C TRP A 69 -9.87 -7.08 -13.44
N PHE A 70 -10.38 -5.92 -13.01
CA PHE A 70 -11.02 -5.76 -11.70
C PHE A 70 -12.55 -5.77 -11.77
N GLY A 71 -13.13 -6.17 -12.91
CA GLY A 71 -14.58 -6.23 -13.08
C GLY A 71 -15.26 -4.87 -12.93
N VAL A 72 -14.51 -3.77 -13.08
CA VAL A 72 -15.06 -2.42 -13.13
C VAL A 72 -15.57 -2.20 -14.55
N ASP A 73 -16.88 -2.20 -14.73
CA ASP A 73 -17.50 -1.99 -16.04
C ASP A 73 -16.95 -0.70 -16.68
N ALA A 74 -16.32 -0.84 -17.85
CA ALA A 74 -15.63 0.25 -18.53
C ALA A 74 -16.54 1.47 -18.78
N GLU A 75 -17.85 1.24 -18.85
CA GLU A 75 -18.88 2.27 -18.99
C GLU A 75 -18.97 3.19 -17.77
N SER A 76 -18.82 2.63 -16.56
CA SER A 76 -18.80 3.40 -15.30
C SER A 76 -17.42 4.00 -15.01
N ALA A 77 -16.34 3.43 -15.56
CA ALA A 77 -14.98 3.97 -15.47
C ALA A 77 -14.73 5.18 -16.38
N ALA A 78 -15.43 5.27 -17.53
CA ALA A 78 -15.24 6.35 -18.50
C ALA A 78 -15.86 7.68 -18.06
N GLN A 79 -16.94 7.67 -17.27
CA GLN A 79 -17.71 8.89 -16.98
C GLN A 79 -17.23 9.71 -15.77
N ARG A 80 -16.29 9.23 -14.96
CA ARG A 80 -15.88 9.95 -13.73
C ARG A 80 -14.40 10.33 -13.73
N PRO A 81 -14.02 11.49 -14.32
CA PRO A 81 -12.64 11.98 -14.27
C PRO A 81 -12.10 12.12 -12.83
N TRP A 82 -12.99 12.24 -11.85
CA TRP A 82 -12.68 12.28 -10.42
C TRP A 82 -11.99 10.99 -9.90
N ARG A 83 -12.32 9.81 -10.45
CA ARG A 83 -11.65 8.55 -10.03
C ARG A 83 -10.20 8.50 -10.50
N ARG A 84 -9.92 9.00 -11.71
CA ARG A 84 -8.54 9.12 -12.23
C ARG A 84 -7.72 10.10 -11.40
N LEU A 85 -8.32 11.22 -11.01
CA LEU A 85 -7.68 12.19 -10.12
C LEU A 85 -7.35 11.56 -8.75
N GLY A 86 -8.29 10.82 -8.15
CA GLY A 86 -8.05 10.11 -6.89
C GLY A 86 -6.90 9.11 -6.98
N ALA A 87 -6.86 8.30 -8.04
CA ALA A 87 -5.78 7.34 -8.27
C ALA A 87 -4.41 8.05 -8.43
N ALA A 88 -4.35 9.12 -9.23
CA ALA A 88 -3.13 9.88 -9.42
C ALA A 88 -2.61 10.50 -8.11
N ILE A 89 -3.51 11.06 -7.28
CA ILE A 89 -3.13 11.62 -5.98
C ILE A 89 -2.62 10.51 -5.06
N CYS A 90 -3.26 9.33 -5.01
CA CYS A 90 -2.75 8.20 -4.22
C CYS A 90 -1.33 7.79 -4.64
N THR A 91 -1.02 7.80 -5.94
CA THR A 91 0.35 7.53 -6.42
C THR A 91 1.34 8.58 -5.94
N VAL A 92 0.98 9.87 -6.01
CA VAL A 92 1.82 10.97 -5.52
C VAL A 92 2.05 10.87 -4.01
N VAL A 93 1.01 10.56 -3.23
CA VAL A 93 1.12 10.36 -1.77
C VAL A 93 2.06 9.21 -1.45
N ALA A 94 1.94 8.09 -2.16
CA ALA A 94 2.83 6.94 -1.98
C ALA A 94 4.29 7.32 -2.28
N VAL A 95 4.55 8.00 -3.40
CA VAL A 95 5.91 8.46 -3.75
C VAL A 95 6.45 9.43 -2.69
N MET A 96 5.66 10.41 -2.26
CA MET A 96 6.08 11.35 -1.21
C MET A 96 6.38 10.64 0.09
N PHE A 97 5.52 9.73 0.56
CA PHE A 97 5.74 8.96 1.80
C PHE A 97 7.10 8.24 1.77
N PHE A 98 7.44 7.63 0.64
CA PHE A 98 8.73 6.97 0.44
C PHE A 98 9.90 7.95 0.38
N LEU A 99 9.74 9.05 -0.34
CA LEU A 99 10.76 10.09 -0.44
C LEU A 99 11.06 10.68 0.94
N GLY A 100 10.04 10.84 1.77
CA GLY A 100 10.16 11.20 3.18
C GLY A 100 10.97 10.20 3.97
N ALA A 101 10.64 8.91 3.86
CA ALA A 101 11.35 7.85 4.58
C ALA A 101 12.84 7.73 4.21
N ILE A 102 13.22 8.09 2.98
CA ILE A 102 14.61 8.01 2.51
C ILE A 102 15.38 9.32 2.79
N LEU A 103 14.76 10.48 2.59
CA LEU A 103 15.45 11.78 2.68
C LEU A 103 15.46 12.37 4.09
N LEU A 104 14.53 12.01 4.97
CA LEU A 104 14.49 12.53 6.33
C LEU A 104 15.29 11.61 7.25
N ASP A 105 16.59 11.89 7.35
CA ASP A 105 17.41 11.40 8.45
C ASP A 105 17.09 12.21 9.71
N GLU A 106 16.69 11.54 10.80
CA GLU A 106 16.20 12.16 12.05
C GLU A 106 17.19 13.18 12.65
N GLY A 107 18.48 13.06 12.31
CA GLY A 107 19.55 13.90 12.86
C GLY A 107 19.76 15.26 12.20
N THR A 108 19.22 15.54 11.01
CA THR A 108 19.72 16.68 10.20
C THR A 108 18.97 18.01 10.38
N LYS A 109 17.65 18.02 10.68
CA LYS A 109 16.85 19.23 10.99
C LYS A 109 15.43 18.86 11.46
N PRO A 110 15.07 19.04 12.75
CA PRO A 110 13.75 18.65 13.28
C PRO A 110 12.59 19.46 12.69
N SER A 111 12.80 20.72 12.33
CA SER A 111 11.75 21.56 11.72
C SER A 111 11.36 21.11 10.31
N ALA A 112 12.33 20.66 9.51
CA ALA A 112 12.08 20.13 8.17
C ALA A 112 11.30 18.81 8.25
N TYR A 113 11.62 17.96 9.24
CA TYR A 113 10.90 16.72 9.50
C TYR A 113 9.41 16.99 9.77
N VAL A 114 9.11 17.85 10.73
CA VAL A 114 7.72 18.18 11.09
C VAL A 114 6.96 18.84 9.94
N GLY A 115 7.61 19.76 9.22
CA GLY A 115 7.01 20.42 8.06
C GLY A 115 6.62 19.44 6.95
N PHE A 116 7.53 18.53 6.59
CA PHE A 116 7.28 17.50 5.59
C PHE A 116 6.09 16.58 5.97
N TRP A 117 6.07 16.05 7.19
CA TRP A 117 4.99 15.19 7.66
C TRP A 117 3.65 15.92 7.75
N SER A 118 3.65 17.21 8.10
CA SER A 118 2.43 18.02 8.11
C SER A 118 1.81 18.16 6.72
N VAL A 119 2.66 18.40 5.70
CA VAL A 119 2.21 18.46 4.30
C VAL A 119 1.64 17.11 3.85
N LEU A 120 2.33 16.01 4.20
CA LEU A 120 1.88 14.66 3.86
C LEU A 120 0.53 14.32 4.51
N LEU A 121 0.37 14.60 5.80
CA LEU A 121 -0.89 14.42 6.53
C LEU A 121 -2.01 15.29 5.94
N GLY A 122 -1.70 16.54 5.57
CA GLY A 122 -2.63 17.42 4.88
C GLY A 122 -3.11 16.83 3.55
N LEU A 123 -2.21 16.25 2.76
CA LEU A 123 -2.54 15.57 1.51
C LEU A 123 -3.43 14.33 1.73
N VAL A 124 -3.09 13.50 2.74
CA VAL A 124 -3.89 12.32 3.10
C VAL A 124 -5.29 12.74 3.55
N PHE A 125 -5.39 13.77 4.40
CA PHE A 125 -6.67 14.33 4.83
C PHE A 125 -7.49 14.86 3.66
N TRP A 126 -6.85 15.53 2.69
CA TRP A 126 -7.50 15.99 1.47
C TRP A 126 -8.06 14.83 0.62
N VAL A 127 -7.28 13.76 0.43
CA VAL A 127 -7.74 12.54 -0.25
C VAL A 127 -8.91 11.89 0.48
N LEU A 128 -8.85 11.84 1.82
CA LEU A 128 -9.94 11.32 2.64
C LEU A 128 -11.24 12.11 2.43
N MET A 129 -11.16 13.45 2.38
CA MET A 129 -12.31 14.30 2.09
C MET A 129 -12.89 14.04 0.69
N LEU A 130 -12.02 13.85 -0.32
CA LEU A 130 -12.47 13.44 -1.67
C LEU A 130 -13.18 12.09 -1.65
N ALA A 131 -12.63 11.11 -0.93
CA ALA A 131 -13.21 9.77 -0.79
C ALA A 131 -14.58 9.81 -0.10
N LEU A 132 -14.72 10.58 0.98
CA LEU A 132 -16.00 10.79 1.66
C LEU A 132 -17.03 11.44 0.75
N LYS A 133 -16.61 12.41 -0.08
CA LYS A 133 -17.50 13.03 -1.06
C LYS A 133 -17.97 12.03 -2.10
N ASP A 134 -17.07 11.19 -2.62
CA ASP A 134 -17.43 10.15 -3.60
C ASP A 134 -18.36 9.10 -2.98
N MET A 135 -18.10 8.67 -1.74
CA MET A 135 -18.96 7.76 -1.00
C MET A 135 -20.39 8.29 -0.87
N ARG A 136 -20.57 9.59 -0.61
CA ARG A 136 -21.90 10.21 -0.57
C ARG A 136 -22.64 10.13 -1.91
N PHE A 137 -21.94 10.32 -3.03
CA PHE A 137 -22.55 10.16 -4.36
C PHE A 137 -22.94 8.71 -4.64
N THR A 138 -22.07 7.77 -4.27
CA THR A 138 -22.34 6.33 -4.41
C THR A 138 -23.54 5.89 -3.58
N ILE A 139 -23.66 6.36 -2.34
CA ILE A 139 -24.83 6.08 -1.49
C ILE A 139 -26.11 6.59 -2.16
N LYS A 140 -26.08 7.80 -2.73
CA LYS A 140 -27.26 8.38 -3.39
C LYS A 140 -27.71 7.54 -4.60
N GLN A 141 -26.76 7.10 -5.43
CA GLN A 141 -27.07 6.19 -6.55
C GLN A 141 -27.60 4.84 -6.08
N TYR A 142 -27.02 4.26 -5.03
CA TYR A 142 -27.48 2.99 -4.47
C TYR A 142 -28.93 3.07 -3.97
N HIS A 143 -29.33 4.23 -3.39
CA HIS A 143 -30.70 4.47 -2.99
C HIS A 143 -31.66 4.58 -4.19
N GLU A 144 -31.25 5.25 -5.27
CA GLU A 144 -32.05 5.36 -6.50
C GLU A 144 -32.23 4.01 -7.19
N GLU A 145 -31.17 3.19 -7.29
CA GLU A 145 -31.27 1.82 -7.82
C GLU A 145 -32.17 0.94 -6.96
N ARG A 146 -32.06 1.03 -5.63
CA ARG A 146 -32.98 0.30 -4.74
C ARG A 146 -34.44 0.74 -4.91
N ALA A 147 -34.69 2.02 -5.15
CA ALA A 147 -36.05 2.52 -5.40
C ALA A 147 -36.60 1.93 -6.72
N ARG A 148 -35.81 1.94 -7.79
CA ARG A 148 -36.18 1.35 -9.09
C ARG A 148 -36.44 -0.16 -9.00
N LEU A 149 -35.63 -0.90 -8.26
CA LEU A 149 -35.85 -2.34 -8.06
C LEU A 149 -37.15 -2.62 -7.29
N ARG A 150 -37.50 -1.78 -6.31
CA ARG A 150 -38.77 -1.91 -5.58
C ARG A 150 -39.98 -1.62 -6.47
N GLU A 151 -39.89 -0.63 -7.35
CA GLU A 151 -40.94 -0.33 -8.33
C GLU A 151 -41.09 -1.46 -9.36
N GLY A 152 -39.98 -2.01 -9.85
CA GLY A 152 -40.00 -3.17 -10.75
C GLY A 152 -40.64 -4.42 -10.15
N LEU A 153 -40.40 -4.70 -8.86
CA LEU A 153 -41.05 -5.81 -8.15
C LEU A 153 -42.55 -5.58 -7.97
N ARG A 154 -42.97 -4.37 -7.56
CA ARG A 154 -44.40 -4.03 -7.44
C ARG A 154 -45.14 -4.11 -8.78
N GLY A 155 -44.50 -3.71 -9.88
CA GLY A 155 -45.07 -3.84 -11.22
C GLY A 155 -45.26 -5.31 -11.63
N ARG A 156 -44.33 -6.19 -11.24
CA ARG A 156 -44.40 -7.63 -11.53
C ARG A 156 -45.52 -8.33 -10.76
N ASP A 157 -45.72 -7.95 -9.49
CA ASP A 157 -46.80 -8.53 -8.67
C ASP A 157 -48.18 -8.14 -9.21
N ARG A 158 -48.40 -6.87 -9.60
CA ARG A 158 -49.64 -6.45 -10.27
C ARG A 158 -49.86 -7.12 -11.62
N GLY A 159 -48.77 -7.46 -12.33
CA GLY A 159 -48.85 -8.19 -13.59
C GLY A 159 -49.46 -9.58 -13.40
N ARG A 160 -49.07 -10.31 -12.35
CA ARG A 160 -49.60 -11.64 -12.04
C ARG A 160 -51.07 -11.63 -11.64
N GLU A 161 -51.50 -10.66 -10.82
CA GLU A 161 -52.90 -10.57 -10.39
C GLU A 161 -53.86 -10.44 -11.60
N ASN A 162 -53.47 -9.65 -12.62
CA ASN A 162 -54.28 -9.51 -13.84
C ASN A 162 -54.30 -10.78 -14.71
N GLU A 163 -53.31 -11.65 -14.61
CA GLU A 163 -53.20 -12.89 -15.38
C GLU A 163 -54.12 -13.98 -14.79
N ASP A 164 -54.22 -14.06 -13.47
CA ASP A 164 -55.10 -14.99 -12.75
C ASP A 164 -56.61 -14.67 -12.99
N ASP A 165 -56.97 -13.39 -13.09
CA ASP A 165 -58.35 -12.97 -13.36
C ASP A 165 -58.80 -13.25 -14.81
N ALA A 166 -57.86 -13.28 -15.75
CA ALA A 166 -58.15 -13.51 -17.16
C ALA A 166 -58.50 -14.99 -17.45
N ASP A 167 -57.88 -15.93 -16.75
CA ASP A 167 -58.13 -17.37 -16.93
C ASP A 167 -59.40 -17.87 -16.21
N GLY A 168 -59.93 -17.12 -15.25
CA GLY A 168 -61.12 -17.50 -14.47
C GLY A 168 -62.48 -17.30 -15.16
N SER A 169 -62.53 -16.77 -16.38
CA SER A 169 -63.78 -16.43 -17.10
C SER A 169 -64.20 -17.46 -18.18
N GLY A 170 -63.59 -18.64 -18.20
CA GLY A 170 -63.86 -19.72 -19.16
C GLY A 170 -64.99 -20.67 -18.79
#